data_AF-A0A329MW88-F1
#
_entry.id   AF-A0A329MW88-F1
#
_cell.length_a   1.000
_cell.length_b   1.000
_cell.length_c   1.000
_cell.angle_alpha   90.00
_cell.angle_beta   90.00
_cell.angle_gamma   90.00
#
_symmetry.space_group_name_H-M   'P 1'
#
loop_
_entity.id
_entity.type
_entity.pdbx_description
1 polymer ?
#
loop_
_entity_poly.entity_id
_entity_poly.type
_entity_poly.pdbx_seq_one_letter_code
_entity_poly.pdbx_strand_id
1 'polypeptide(L)'
;MFPIAGIPMTWHLWMWTERADIFAMAAYGSPYLVAARGDLVSLAAAYTVPVSWGPVESLQFYNDFGYVRKPAKDFADSYMNVTGIGVAAGHLYTYIDFAAGKNHSWLGGNFADDFAGGNPEARWEARFNINIGYYF
;
A
#
# COMPACT_ATOMS: atom_id res chain seq x y z
N MET A 1 -24.52 46.96 52.21
CA MET A 1 -24.70 46.76 50.76
C MET A 1 -23.34 46.32 50.22
N PHE A 2 -23.18 45.03 49.90
CA PHE A 2 -21.90 44.46 49.44
C PHE A 2 -21.85 44.48 47.91
N PRO A 3 -20.74 44.90 47.26
CA PRO A 3 -20.62 44.80 45.82
C PRO A 3 -20.15 43.39 45.43
N ILE A 4 -20.85 42.78 44.47
CA ILE A 4 -20.51 41.48 43.89
C ILE A 4 -19.53 41.76 42.75
N ALA A 5 -18.27 41.33 42.89
CA ALA A 5 -17.27 41.46 41.84
C ALA A 5 -17.56 40.43 40.72
N GLY A 6 -17.79 40.92 39.50
CA GLY A 6 -17.94 40.07 38.32
C GLY A 6 -16.61 39.46 37.92
N ILE A 7 -16.51 38.14 37.93
CA ILE A 7 -15.34 37.39 37.45
C ILE A 7 -15.45 37.34 35.91
N PRO A 8 -14.42 37.75 35.14
CA PRO A 8 -14.44 37.60 33.70
C PRO A 8 -14.30 36.13 33.33
N MET A 9 -15.26 35.63 32.56
CA MET A 9 -15.26 34.26 32.04
C MET A 9 -14.67 34.28 30.63
N THR A 10 -13.48 33.70 30.46
CA THR A 10 -12.84 33.53 29.15
C THR A 10 -13.14 32.15 28.60
N TRP A 11 -13.79 32.09 27.43
CA TRP A 11 -14.00 30.86 26.68
C TRP A 11 -12.80 30.60 25.77
N HIS A 12 -12.30 29.37 25.75
CA HIS A 12 -11.28 28.94 24.79
C HIS A 12 -11.94 27.94 23.82
N LEU A 13 -12.09 28.34 22.56
CA LEU A 13 -12.64 27.50 21.51
C LEU A 13 -11.49 26.79 20.79
N TRP A 14 -11.42 25.47 20.92
CA TRP A 14 -10.49 24.64 20.17
C TRP A 14 -11.10 24.26 18.82
N MET A 15 -10.64 24.87 17.73
CA MET A 15 -10.94 24.40 16.38
C MET A 15 -9.84 23.43 15.95
N TRP A 16 -10.20 22.17 15.72
CA TRP A 16 -9.32 21.23 15.03
C TRP A 16 -9.71 21.22 13.55
N THR A 17 -8.76 21.54 12.68
CA THR A 17 -8.93 21.37 11.23
C THR A 17 -8.44 20.00 10.83
N GLU A 18 -9.36 19.14 10.39
CA GLU A 18 -9.02 17.87 9.76
C GLU A 18 -8.55 18.11 8.33
N ARG A 19 -7.44 17.48 7.92
CA ARG A 19 -6.93 17.65 6.55
C ARG A 19 -7.80 16.86 5.58
N ALA A 20 -8.43 17.56 4.63
CA ALA A 20 -9.31 16.95 3.63
C ALA A 20 -8.58 16.12 2.55
N ASP A 21 -7.25 16.16 2.52
CA ASP A 21 -6.41 15.48 1.53
C ASP A 21 -5.90 14.09 1.98
N ILE A 22 -6.17 13.69 3.22
CA ILE A 22 -5.80 12.39 3.79
C ILE A 22 -6.95 11.74 4.55
N PHE A 23 -6.93 10.42 4.65
CA PHE A 23 -7.77 9.66 5.58
C PHE A 23 -6.99 8.49 6.16
N ALA A 24 -7.46 7.97 7.29
CA ALA A 24 -6.85 6.84 7.96
C ALA A 24 -7.43 5.51 7.48
N MET A 25 -6.57 4.53 7.26
CA MET A 25 -6.90 3.11 7.06
C MET A 25 -6.19 2.28 8.13
N ALA A 26 -6.56 1.02 8.30
CA ALA A 26 -5.91 0.11 9.23
C ALA A 26 -5.54 -1.21 8.56
N ALA A 27 -4.27 -1.62 8.71
CA ALA A 27 -3.71 -2.87 8.25
C ALA A 27 -2.42 -3.14 9.04
N TYR A 28 -1.84 -4.34 8.95
CA TYR A 28 -0.55 -4.66 9.60
C TYR A 28 -0.54 -4.45 11.14
N GLY A 29 -1.72 -4.41 11.77
CA GLY A 29 -1.85 -4.13 13.21
C GLY A 29 -1.75 -2.65 13.61
N SER A 30 -1.77 -1.70 12.66
CA SER A 30 -1.66 -0.26 12.93
C SER A 30 -2.54 0.58 11.98
N PRO A 31 -3.03 1.76 12.41
CA PRO A 31 -3.53 2.76 11.47
C PRO A 31 -2.38 3.32 10.61
N TYR A 32 -2.71 3.72 9.38
CA TYR A 32 -1.83 4.40 8.43
C TYR A 32 -2.63 5.40 7.59
N LEU A 33 -1.96 6.44 7.11
CA LEU A 33 -2.57 7.51 6.32
C LEU A 33 -2.48 7.21 4.84
N VAL A 34 -3.57 7.50 4.12
CA VAL A 34 -3.69 7.36 2.68
C VAL A 34 -4.19 8.68 2.09
N ALA A 35 -3.75 9.02 0.89
CA ALA A 35 -4.26 10.18 0.17
C ALA A 35 -5.75 10.02 -0.14
N ALA A 36 -6.55 11.05 0.16
CA ALA A 36 -8.01 11.05 -0.04
C ALA A 36 -8.42 10.95 -1.52
N ARG A 37 -7.50 11.22 -2.44
CA ARG A 37 -7.70 11.09 -3.87
C ARG A 37 -6.42 10.58 -4.54
N GLY A 38 -6.57 9.74 -5.54
CA GLY A 38 -5.50 9.33 -6.44
C GLY A 38 -6.03 8.77 -7.76
N ASP A 39 -5.25 8.91 -8.82
CA ASP A 39 -5.50 8.26 -10.11
C ASP A 39 -4.65 6.99 -10.17
N LEU A 40 -5.26 5.83 -10.42
CA LEU A 40 -4.57 4.55 -10.46
C LEU A 40 -4.38 4.05 -11.89
N VAL A 41 -3.18 3.61 -12.22
CA VAL A 41 -2.84 2.89 -13.45
C VAL A 41 -2.27 1.53 -13.07
N SER A 42 -2.75 0.48 -13.73
CA SER A 42 -2.20 -0.86 -13.63
C SER A 42 -1.93 -1.45 -15.00
N LEU A 43 -0.84 -2.20 -15.10
CA LEU A 43 -0.45 -2.97 -16.27
C LEU A 43 -0.06 -4.37 -15.81
N ALA A 44 -0.70 -5.38 -16.38
CA ALA A 44 -0.43 -6.78 -16.08
C ALA A 44 -0.10 -7.53 -17.37
N ALA A 45 0.94 -8.34 -17.35
CA ALA A 45 1.30 -9.25 -18.42
C ALA A 45 1.64 -10.62 -17.85
N ALA A 46 1.13 -11.68 -18.48
CA ALA A 46 1.40 -13.05 -18.07
C ALA A 46 1.54 -13.96 -19.28
N TYR A 47 2.40 -14.97 -19.15
CA TYR A 47 2.58 -16.02 -20.15
C TYR A 47 2.76 -17.37 -19.47
N THR A 48 1.94 -18.34 -19.87
CA THR A 48 1.95 -19.69 -19.30
C THR A 48 2.66 -20.66 -20.23
N VAL A 49 3.63 -21.38 -19.68
CA VAL A 49 4.35 -22.46 -20.33
C VAL A 49 3.90 -23.79 -19.72
N PRO A 50 3.25 -24.68 -20.48
CA PRO A 50 3.02 -26.04 -20.03
C PRO A 50 4.36 -26.78 -19.96
N VAL A 51 4.55 -27.57 -18.91
CA VAL A 51 5.75 -28.40 -18.70
C VAL A 51 5.36 -29.82 -18.32
N SER A 52 6.32 -30.74 -18.32
CA SER A 52 6.12 -32.14 -17.93
C SER A 52 7.22 -32.57 -16.97
N TRP A 53 7.34 -31.86 -15.85
CA TRP A 53 8.43 -32.03 -14.89
C TRP A 53 7.93 -32.76 -13.64
N GLY A 54 7.46 -33.99 -13.84
CA GLY A 54 6.83 -34.77 -12.77
C GLY A 54 5.52 -34.12 -12.31
N PRO A 55 5.35 -33.75 -11.03
CA PRO A 55 4.11 -33.15 -10.55
C PRO A 55 3.89 -31.72 -11.07
N VAL A 56 4.92 -31.02 -11.58
CA VAL A 56 4.77 -29.66 -12.11
C VAL A 56 4.20 -29.71 -13.52
N GLU A 57 3.05 -29.08 -13.70
CA GLU A 57 2.24 -29.12 -14.92
C GLU A 57 2.37 -27.83 -15.74
N SER A 58 2.53 -26.69 -15.08
CA SER A 58 2.74 -25.42 -15.78
C SER A 58 3.48 -24.38 -14.95
N LEU A 59 4.14 -23.47 -15.66
CA LEU A 59 4.79 -22.28 -15.12
C LEU A 59 4.15 -21.05 -15.77
N GLN A 60 3.61 -20.15 -14.97
CA GLN A 60 3.12 -18.85 -15.41
C GLN A 60 4.10 -17.76 -15.02
N PHE A 61 4.75 -17.14 -15.99
CA PHE A 61 5.61 -15.98 -15.77
C PHE A 61 4.78 -14.72 -15.88
N TYR A 62 4.85 -13.83 -14.90
CA TYR A 62 4.07 -12.60 -14.91
C TYR A 62 4.84 -11.39 -14.40
N ASN A 63 4.35 -10.23 -14.81
CA ASN A 63 4.72 -8.95 -14.25
C ASN A 63 3.49 -8.05 -14.11
N ASP A 64 3.29 -7.53 -12.90
CA ASP A 64 2.21 -6.62 -12.54
C ASP A 64 2.81 -5.30 -12.05
N PHE A 65 2.56 -4.24 -12.80
CA PHE A 65 2.96 -2.89 -12.46
C PHE A 65 1.74 -2.07 -12.02
N GLY A 66 1.91 -1.29 -10.97
CA GLY A 66 0.92 -0.38 -10.42
C GLY A 66 1.53 0.99 -10.12
N TYR A 67 0.78 2.04 -10.45
CA TYR A 67 1.13 3.42 -10.19
C TYR A 67 -0.08 4.17 -9.65
N VAL A 68 0.10 4.92 -8.57
CA VAL A 68 -0.92 5.80 -8.00
C VAL A 68 -0.41 7.23 -8.03
N ARG A 69 -1.01 8.04 -8.89
CA ARG A 69 -0.78 9.48 -8.93
C ARG A 69 -1.58 10.16 -7.84
N LYS A 70 -0.93 10.95 -6.99
CA LYS A 70 -1.58 11.69 -5.90
C LYS A 70 -1.63 13.18 -6.28
N PRO A 71 -2.81 13.76 -6.57
CA PRO A 71 -2.93 15.14 -7.05
C PRO A 71 -2.79 16.18 -5.93
N ALA A 72 -2.82 15.77 -4.65
CA ALA A 72 -2.63 16.68 -3.53
C ALA A 72 -1.22 17.31 -3.58
N LYS A 73 -1.14 18.59 -3.23
CA LYS A 73 0.12 19.33 -3.26
C LYS A 73 1.10 18.68 -2.27
N ASP A 74 2.37 18.60 -2.68
CA ASP A 74 3.48 18.07 -1.88
C ASP A 74 3.35 16.56 -1.54
N PHE A 75 2.49 15.82 -2.24
CA PHE A 75 2.42 14.36 -2.11
C PHE A 75 3.28 13.69 -3.18
N ALA A 76 4.02 12.66 -2.77
CA ALA A 76 4.88 11.88 -3.66
C ALA A 76 4.19 10.58 -4.07
N ASP A 77 4.02 10.37 -5.38
CA ASP A 77 3.33 9.20 -5.94
C ASP A 77 3.82 7.84 -5.43
N SER A 78 2.94 6.84 -5.49
CA SER A 78 3.23 5.46 -5.07
C SER A 78 3.38 4.55 -6.28
N TYR A 79 4.31 3.60 -6.18
CA TYR A 79 4.63 2.64 -7.24
C TYR A 79 4.75 1.24 -6.67
N MET A 80 4.33 0.25 -7.45
CA MET A 80 4.55 -1.16 -7.16
C MET A 80 4.85 -1.91 -8.47
N ASN A 81 5.81 -2.83 -8.42
CA ASN A 81 6.09 -3.76 -9.48
C ASN A 81 6.31 -5.14 -8.86
N VAL A 82 5.52 -6.11 -9.30
CA VAL A 82 5.65 -7.51 -8.90
C VAL A 82 6.08 -8.29 -10.14
N THR A 83 7.21 -8.98 -10.06
CA THR A 83 7.63 -9.94 -11.08
C THR A 83 7.66 -11.31 -10.41
N GLY A 84 7.01 -12.29 -11.01
CA GLY A 84 6.88 -13.59 -10.36
C GLY A 84 6.65 -14.76 -11.30
N ILE A 85 6.62 -15.93 -10.67
CA ILE A 85 6.35 -17.21 -11.31
C ILE A 85 5.27 -17.94 -10.51
N GLY A 86 4.17 -18.26 -11.17
CA GLY A 86 3.14 -19.17 -10.69
C GLY A 86 3.49 -20.59 -11.09
N VAL A 87 3.44 -21.53 -10.14
CA VAL A 87 3.77 -22.94 -10.34
C VAL A 87 2.53 -23.75 -10.01
N ALA A 88 1.97 -24.42 -11.02
CA ALA A 88 0.90 -25.40 -10.84
C ALA A 88 1.50 -26.80 -10.77
N ALA A 89 1.23 -27.52 -9.68
CA ALA A 89 1.72 -28.88 -9.47
C ALA A 89 0.68 -29.77 -8.77
N GLY A 90 -0.20 -30.42 -9.55
CA GLY A 90 -1.33 -31.17 -9.02
C GLY A 90 -2.22 -30.31 -8.12
N HIS A 91 -2.33 -30.71 -6.85
CA HIS A 91 -3.09 -29.99 -5.82
C HIS A 91 -2.38 -28.74 -5.28
N LEU A 92 -1.13 -28.48 -5.67
CA LEU A 92 -0.36 -27.35 -5.18
C LEU A 92 -0.35 -26.23 -6.23
N TYR A 93 -0.68 -25.02 -5.79
CA TYR A 93 -0.46 -23.80 -6.55
C TYR A 93 0.42 -22.85 -5.75
N THR A 94 1.59 -22.49 -6.28
CA THR A 94 2.57 -21.66 -5.57
C THR A 94 2.91 -20.42 -6.38
N TYR A 95 2.91 -19.25 -5.75
CA TYR A 95 3.43 -18.01 -6.30
C TYR A 95 4.79 -17.71 -5.69
N ILE A 96 5.77 -17.38 -6.54
CA ILE A 96 7.11 -16.93 -6.14
C ILE A 96 7.30 -15.53 -6.70
N ASP A 97 7.32 -14.53 -5.81
CA ASP A 97 7.27 -13.12 -6.16
C ASP A 97 8.54 -12.38 -5.72
N PHE A 98 9.01 -11.53 -6.62
CA PHE A 98 9.82 -10.36 -6.27
C PHE A 98 8.96 -9.11 -6.42
N ALA A 99 8.56 -8.53 -5.30
CA ALA A 99 7.77 -7.30 -5.25
C ALA A 99 8.65 -6.13 -4.84
N ALA A 100 8.60 -5.03 -5.58
CA ALA A 100 9.31 -3.79 -5.26
C ALA A 100 8.40 -2.58 -5.41
N GLY A 101 8.63 -1.53 -4.64
CA GLY A 101 7.79 -0.33 -4.68
C GLY A 101 8.46 0.91 -4.13
N LYS A 102 7.82 2.06 -4.38
CA LYS A 102 8.16 3.36 -3.79
C LYS A 102 6.92 3.90 -3.09
N ASN A 103 7.11 4.54 -1.93
CA ASN A 103 6.00 5.11 -1.15
C ASN A 103 4.86 4.09 -0.98
N HIS A 104 5.23 2.88 -0.56
CA HIS A 104 4.34 1.75 -0.48
C HIS A 104 4.59 1.01 0.83
N SER A 105 3.72 1.22 1.82
CA SER A 105 3.99 0.80 3.20
C SER A 105 4.29 -0.69 3.34
N TRP A 106 3.61 -1.53 2.55
CA TRP A 106 3.89 -2.98 2.57
C TRP A 106 5.29 -3.34 2.11
N LEU A 107 5.98 -2.51 1.33
CA LEU A 107 7.30 -2.83 0.78
C LEU A 107 8.39 -2.14 1.58
N GLY A 108 8.19 -0.86 1.92
CA GLY A 108 9.15 -0.03 2.65
C GLY A 108 9.07 -0.07 4.16
N GLY A 109 7.95 -0.51 4.72
CA GLY A 109 7.77 -0.61 6.17
C GLY A 109 7.45 0.70 6.88
N ASN A 110 7.39 1.84 6.17
CA ASN A 110 6.77 3.05 6.71
C ASN A 110 5.24 2.93 6.61
N PHE A 111 4.64 2.47 7.72
CA PHE A 111 3.20 2.34 7.89
C PHE A 111 2.55 3.61 8.46
N ALA A 112 3.19 4.77 8.37
CA ALA A 112 2.60 6.03 8.81
C ALA A 112 1.91 6.75 7.64
N ASP A 113 2.64 7.08 6.58
CA ASP A 113 2.18 8.05 5.58
C ASP A 113 2.70 7.83 4.15
N ASP A 114 3.33 6.68 3.85
CA ASP A 114 3.80 6.33 2.50
C ASP A 114 2.70 6.46 1.44
N PHE A 115 1.48 6.01 1.75
CA PHE A 115 0.33 6.13 0.86
C PHE A 115 -0.34 7.52 0.88
N ALA A 116 0.03 8.39 1.82
CA ALA A 116 -0.43 9.78 1.92
C ALA A 116 0.64 10.73 1.37
N GLY A 117 1.31 11.48 2.25
CA GLY A 117 2.35 12.43 1.84
C GLY A 117 3.49 11.74 1.08
N GLY A 118 3.91 10.56 1.55
CA GLY A 118 5.06 9.85 1.00
C GLY A 118 6.35 10.68 1.05
N ASN A 119 7.40 10.14 0.45
CA ASN A 119 8.70 10.78 0.33
C ASN A 119 9.07 10.93 -1.16
N PRO A 120 9.31 12.15 -1.68
CA PRO A 120 9.73 12.34 -3.06
C PRO A 120 11.10 11.68 -3.36
N GLU A 121 11.95 11.53 -2.34
CA GLU A 121 13.26 10.89 -2.42
C GLU A 121 13.21 9.40 -2.03
N ALA A 122 12.01 8.79 -1.98
CA ALA A 122 11.85 7.39 -1.65
C ALA A 122 12.65 6.50 -2.62
N ARG A 123 13.42 5.58 -2.02
CA ARG A 123 14.11 4.53 -2.75
C ARG A 123 13.14 3.40 -3.05
N TRP A 124 13.48 2.58 -4.04
CA TRP A 124 12.77 1.32 -4.23
C TRP A 124 13.11 0.38 -3.07
N GLU A 125 12.08 -0.14 -2.45
CA GLU A 125 12.18 -1.16 -1.40
C GLU A 125 11.47 -2.41 -1.87
N ALA A 126 12.02 -3.57 -1.52
CA ALA A 126 11.61 -4.84 -2.11
C ALA A 126 11.38 -5.90 -1.04
N ARG A 127 10.44 -6.79 -1.35
CA ARG A 127 10.16 -8.01 -0.60
C ARG A 127 10.15 -9.20 -1.54
N PHE A 128 10.70 -10.30 -1.04
CA PHE A 128 10.57 -11.59 -1.67
C PHE A 128 9.46 -12.36 -0.94
N ASN A 129 8.50 -12.87 -1.71
CA ASN A 129 7.31 -13.52 -1.16
C ASN A 129 7.09 -14.88 -1.84
N ILE A 130 6.76 -15.89 -1.04
CA ILE A 130 6.33 -17.20 -1.55
C ILE A 130 4.98 -17.50 -0.92
N ASN A 131 3.95 -17.66 -1.75
CA ASN A 131 2.62 -18.07 -1.32
C ASN A 131 2.35 -19.49 -1.80
N ILE A 132 1.96 -20.38 -0.89
CA ILE A 132 1.71 -21.79 -1.17
C ILE A 132 0.24 -22.08 -0.86
N GLY A 133 -0.53 -22.49 -1.86
CA GLY A 133 -1.91 -22.92 -1.75
C GLY A 133 -2.08 -24.40 -2.08
N TYR A 134 -2.78 -25.15 -1.22
CA TYR A 134 -3.14 -26.53 -1.46
C TYR A 134 -4.65 -26.64 -1.68
N TYR A 135 -5.06 -27.26 -2.78
CA TYR A 135 -6.45 -27.36 -3.24
C TYR A 135 -6.88 -28.83 -3.27
N PHE A 136 -8.00 -29.14 -2.59
CA PHE A 136 -8.57 -30.48 -2.48
C PHE A 136 -9.65 -30.76 -3.53
#